data_AF-A0A426FKL1-F1
#
_entry.id   AF-A0A426FKL1-F1
#
_cell.length_a   1.000
_cell.length_b   1.000
_cell.length_c   1.000
_cell.angle_alpha   90.00
_cell.angle_beta   90.00
_cell.angle_gamma   90.00
#
_symmetry.space_group_name_H-M   'P 1'
#
loop_
_entity.id
_entity.type
_entity.pdbx_description
1 polymer ?
#
loop_
_entity_poly.entity_id
_entity_poly.type
_entity_poly.pdbx_seq_one_letter_code
_entity_poly.pdbx_strand_id
1 'polypeptide(L)'
;MIKEIVDFIKNNKWYVLLVLALLGLYFSQFHGGLSSDSEKWDHFGSYIGGIFSAVTLLSVLHGMQLERKRFNEQKDEFEAEKKENEERRRKEEFERTFFMMLEQHNETLRFLENKENGTQNIREYLNSQTIQKRSIVDNIYYYMAQNTSSFKKIRFSMKDDVNYADVNAYFIVLYRILKFIYKNKEFNINKEYSSLLRSFLSRKILLILAYHLSQRDKEYEEFKLYIREFSFLEHIDLMELEKQFINICVFNYLNARQVLDDIDYVFDNIVDKSSQELIAYIIASRNYDNKSLDFFRNLILRKKDGIMNNTLLSEIHLNGIQDHLFLHILRDLDKDSFEGNHSVISAYNVYYDLIG
;
A
#
# COMPACT_ATOMS: atom_id res chain seq x y z
N MET A 1 -7.17 27.48 -68.06
CA MET A 1 -8.52 27.91 -68.53
C MET A 1 -9.49 26.74 -68.77
N ILE A 2 -9.37 25.92 -69.82
CA ILE A 2 -10.35 24.82 -70.07
C ILE A 2 -10.37 23.79 -68.93
N LYS A 3 -9.20 23.42 -68.39
CA LYS A 3 -9.08 22.47 -67.27
C LYS A 3 -9.73 23.00 -65.98
N GLU A 4 -9.54 24.28 -65.68
CA GLU A 4 -10.14 24.96 -64.52
C GLU A 4 -11.67 25.06 -64.63
N ILE A 5 -12.19 25.30 -65.84
CA ILE A 5 -13.63 25.31 -66.10
C ILE A 5 -14.22 23.90 -65.89
N VAL A 6 -13.54 22.87 -66.38
CA VAL A 6 -13.98 21.47 -66.19
C VAL A 6 -13.94 21.05 -64.72
N ASP A 7 -12.91 21.46 -63.98
CA ASP A 7 -12.77 21.16 -62.56
C ASP A 7 -13.80 21.92 -61.72
N PHE A 8 -14.09 23.18 -62.07
CA PHE A 8 -15.16 23.96 -61.45
C PHE A 8 -16.55 23.30 -61.64
N ILE A 9 -16.85 22.86 -62.86
CA ILE A 9 -18.12 22.19 -63.18
C ILE A 9 -18.23 20.84 -62.44
N LYS A 10 -17.13 20.08 -62.32
CA LYS A 10 -17.12 18.80 -61.60
C LYS A 10 -17.39 18.96 -60.09
N ASN A 11 -16.89 20.02 -59.48
CA ASN A 11 -17.04 20.25 -58.05
C ASN A 11 -18.36 20.95 -57.69
N ASN A 12 -19.03 21.60 -58.66
CA ASN A 12 -20.25 22.39 -58.43
C ASN A 12 -21.45 21.90 -59.27
N LYS A 13 -21.52 20.60 -59.57
CA LYS A 13 -22.53 19.99 -60.46
C LYS A 13 -23.96 20.43 -60.15
N TRP A 14 -24.32 20.53 -58.88
CA TRP A 14 -25.65 20.93 -58.42
C TRP A 14 -26.00 22.39 -58.77
N TYR A 15 -25.05 23.31 -58.66
CA TYR A 15 -25.25 24.71 -59.06
C TYR A 15 -25.38 24.84 -60.57
N VAL A 16 -24.58 24.10 -61.34
CA VAL A 16 -24.66 24.08 -62.81
C VAL A 16 -26.02 23.53 -63.26
N LEU A 17 -26.51 22.46 -62.63
CA LEU A 17 -27.81 21.86 -62.92
C LEU A 17 -28.96 22.81 -62.58
N LEU A 18 -28.87 23.53 -61.46
CA LEU A 18 -29.83 24.55 -61.05
C LEU A 18 -29.89 25.72 -62.03
N VAL A 19 -28.73 26.24 -62.47
CA VAL A 19 -28.66 27.29 -63.49
C VAL A 19 -29.26 26.83 -64.82
N LEU A 20 -28.94 25.61 -65.28
CA LEU A 20 -29.51 25.05 -66.51
C LEU A 20 -31.02 24.84 -66.40
N ALA A 21 -31.54 24.42 -65.24
CA ALA A 21 -32.97 24.29 -65.00
C ALA A 21 -33.69 25.64 -65.03
N LEU A 22 -33.12 26.68 -64.42
CA LEU A 22 -33.67 28.03 -64.42
C LEU A 22 -33.68 28.65 -65.83
N LEU A 23 -32.62 28.43 -66.62
CA LEU A 23 -32.57 28.81 -68.03
C LEU A 23 -33.59 28.02 -68.87
N GLY A 24 -33.75 26.72 -68.63
CA GLY A 24 -34.75 25.88 -69.28
C GLY A 24 -36.19 26.34 -69.01
N LEU A 25 -36.49 26.68 -67.75
CA LEU A 25 -37.79 27.23 -67.34
C LEU A 25 -38.06 28.59 -68.02
N TYR A 26 -37.04 29.44 -68.14
CA TYR A 26 -37.15 30.69 -68.89
C TYR A 26 -37.52 30.43 -70.35
N PHE A 27 -36.74 29.62 -71.07
CA PHE A 27 -37.00 29.36 -72.49
C PHE A 27 -38.33 28.63 -72.73
N SER A 28 -38.78 27.82 -71.78
CA SER A 28 -40.12 27.21 -71.81
C SER A 28 -41.24 28.22 -71.64
N GLN A 29 -41.11 29.18 -70.72
CA GLN A 29 -42.15 30.19 -70.45
C GLN A 29 -42.22 31.25 -71.56
N PHE A 30 -41.07 31.60 -72.16
CA PHE A 30 -40.96 32.65 -73.18
C PHE A 30 -40.86 32.09 -74.62
N HIS A 31 -41.24 30.82 -74.83
CA HIS A 31 -41.35 30.19 -76.15
C HIS A 31 -40.07 30.30 -77.01
N GLY A 32 -38.89 30.17 -76.38
CA GLY A 32 -37.60 30.12 -77.07
C GLY A 32 -36.99 31.46 -77.50
N GLY A 33 -37.70 32.59 -77.35
CA GLY A 33 -37.20 33.93 -77.67
C GLY A 33 -36.70 34.70 -76.45
N LEU A 34 -35.70 35.57 -76.64
CA LEU A 34 -35.34 36.56 -75.63
C LEU A 34 -36.39 37.68 -75.65
N SER A 35 -36.92 38.03 -74.48
CA SER A 35 -37.83 39.17 -74.36
C SER A 35 -37.12 40.47 -74.73
N SER A 36 -37.72 41.28 -75.62
CA SER A 36 -37.29 42.66 -75.92
C SER A 36 -37.80 43.68 -74.90
N ASP A 37 -38.69 43.25 -74.01
CA ASP A 37 -39.29 44.05 -72.94
C ASP A 37 -38.46 43.92 -71.66
N SER A 38 -37.98 45.06 -71.17
CA SER A 38 -37.12 45.18 -69.99
C SER A 38 -37.84 44.77 -68.70
N GLU A 39 -39.15 44.96 -68.61
CA GLU A 39 -39.93 44.67 -67.40
C GLU A 39 -39.95 43.15 -67.12
N LYS A 40 -39.99 42.32 -68.17
CA LYS A 40 -39.92 40.86 -68.06
C LYS A 40 -38.57 40.36 -67.55
N TRP A 41 -37.48 41.06 -67.90
CA TRP A 41 -36.14 40.74 -67.39
C TRP A 41 -36.00 41.11 -65.92
N ASP A 42 -36.58 42.24 -65.50
CA ASP A 42 -36.59 42.68 -64.11
C ASP A 42 -37.36 41.68 -63.22
N HIS A 43 -38.54 41.23 -63.66
CA HIS A 43 -39.31 40.21 -62.94
C HIS A 43 -38.60 38.85 -62.88
N PHE A 44 -37.98 38.39 -63.97
CA PHE A 44 -37.21 37.15 -63.98
C PHE A 44 -35.99 37.24 -63.07
N GLY A 45 -35.21 38.33 -63.16
CA GLY A 45 -34.07 38.58 -62.30
C GLY A 45 -34.45 38.63 -60.82
N SER A 46 -35.58 39.25 -60.49
CA SER A 46 -36.14 39.28 -59.13
C SER A 46 -36.52 37.88 -58.61
N TYR A 47 -37.17 37.05 -59.44
CA TYR A 47 -37.50 35.66 -59.09
C TYR A 47 -36.25 34.81 -58.85
N ILE A 48 -35.28 34.90 -59.76
CA ILE A 48 -33.99 34.18 -59.68
C ILE A 48 -33.19 34.64 -58.45
N GLY A 49 -33.10 35.95 -58.22
CA GLY A 49 -32.47 36.53 -57.03
C GLY A 49 -33.14 36.05 -55.73
N GLY A 50 -34.47 35.94 -55.71
CA GLY A 50 -35.24 35.33 -54.62
C GLY A 50 -34.84 33.88 -54.34
N ILE A 51 -34.72 33.04 -55.38
CA ILE A 51 -34.27 31.65 -55.23
C ILE A 51 -32.83 31.59 -54.72
N PHE A 52 -31.91 32.36 -55.32
CA PHE A 52 -30.50 32.34 -54.90
C PHE A 52 -30.31 32.86 -53.48
N SER A 53 -31.03 33.89 -53.06
CA SER A 53 -31.00 34.38 -51.67
C SER A 53 -31.48 33.31 -50.68
N ALA A 54 -32.56 32.58 -51.01
CA ALA A 54 -33.04 31.47 -50.19
C ALA A 54 -32.04 30.31 -50.11
N VAL A 55 -31.43 29.93 -51.24
CA VAL A 55 -30.39 28.88 -51.30
C VAL A 55 -29.15 29.31 -50.52
N THR A 56 -28.76 30.58 -50.60
CA THR A 56 -27.62 31.13 -49.86
C THR A 56 -27.88 31.06 -48.36
N LEU A 57 -29.07 31.47 -47.90
CA LEU A 57 -29.47 31.38 -46.50
C LEU A 57 -29.44 29.92 -46.00
N LEU A 58 -30.00 28.98 -46.77
CA LEU A 58 -29.98 27.56 -46.43
C LEU A 58 -28.57 26.98 -46.36
N SER A 59 -27.69 27.39 -47.27
CA SER A 59 -26.29 26.96 -47.29
C SER A 59 -25.54 27.44 -46.05
N VAL A 60 -25.73 28.70 -45.65
CA VAL A 60 -25.16 29.26 -44.42
C VAL A 60 -25.71 28.56 -43.18
N LEU A 61 -27.03 28.34 -43.09
CA LEU A 61 -27.64 27.61 -41.97
C LEU A 61 -27.10 26.20 -41.85
N HIS A 62 -26.95 25.49 -42.97
CA HIS A 62 -26.36 24.15 -42.99
C HIS A 62 -24.88 24.17 -42.54
N GLY A 63 -24.10 25.15 -43.02
CA GLY A 63 -22.71 25.36 -42.60
C GLY A 63 -22.60 25.60 -41.09
N MET A 64 -23.42 26.50 -40.54
CA MET A 64 -23.47 26.79 -39.10
C MET A 64 -23.83 25.54 -38.27
N GLN A 65 -24.76 24.71 -38.74
CA GLN A 65 -25.12 23.46 -38.06
C GLN A 65 -23.94 22.47 -38.04
N LEU A 66 -23.23 22.33 -39.16
CA LEU A 66 -22.07 21.46 -39.28
C LEU A 66 -20.91 21.94 -38.40
N GLU A 67 -20.63 23.24 -38.40
CA GLU A 67 -19.63 23.87 -37.54
C GLU A 67 -19.97 23.69 -36.06
N ARG A 68 -21.24 23.88 -35.67
CA ARG A 68 -21.69 23.66 -34.30
C ARG A 68 -21.48 22.21 -33.86
N LYS A 69 -21.75 21.25 -34.74
CA LYS A 69 -21.51 19.83 -34.47
C LYS A 69 -20.03 19.55 -34.23
N ARG A 70 -19.16 20.01 -35.14
CA ARG A 70 -17.69 19.83 -35.02
C ARG A 70 -17.13 20.51 -33.78
N PHE A 71 -17.63 21.70 -33.45
CA PHE A 71 -17.23 22.42 -32.25
C PHE A 71 -17.58 21.64 -30.98
N ASN A 72 -18.77 21.05 -30.92
CA ASN A 72 -19.17 20.23 -29.78
C ASN A 72 -18.30 18.96 -29.67
N GLU A 73 -18.05 18.27 -30.79
CA GLU A 73 -17.18 17.08 -30.81
C GLU A 73 -15.75 17.42 -30.33
N GLN A 74 -15.14 18.50 -30.84
CA GLN A 74 -13.83 18.97 -30.40
C GLN A 74 -13.80 19.35 -28.92
N LYS A 75 -14.89 19.95 -28.43
CA LYS A 75 -15.01 20.33 -27.02
C LYS A 75 -15.05 19.08 -26.13
N ASP A 76 -15.82 18.06 -26.52
CA ASP A 76 -15.93 16.80 -25.77
C ASP A 76 -14.59 16.05 -25.76
N GLU A 77 -13.88 16.00 -26.90
CA GLU A 77 -12.53 15.43 -26.99
C GLU A 77 -11.54 16.18 -26.11
N PHE A 78 -11.53 17.52 -26.16
CA PHE A 78 -10.67 18.35 -25.34
C PHE A 78 -10.94 18.18 -23.84
N GLU A 79 -12.21 18.08 -23.43
CA GLU A 79 -12.58 17.82 -22.04
C GLU A 79 -12.13 16.44 -21.56
N ALA A 80 -12.20 15.42 -22.41
CA ALA A 80 -11.70 14.08 -22.10
C ALA A 80 -10.16 14.06 -21.98
N GLU A 81 -9.45 14.65 -22.94
CA GLU A 81 -8.00 14.76 -22.92
C GLU A 81 -7.51 15.55 -21.69
N LYS A 82 -8.21 16.64 -21.35
CA LYS A 82 -7.88 17.43 -20.16
C LYS A 82 -8.01 16.60 -18.88
N LYS A 83 -9.08 15.81 -18.73
CA LYS A 83 -9.26 14.92 -17.56
C LYS A 83 -8.17 13.87 -17.48
N GLU A 84 -7.84 13.22 -18.59
CA GLU A 84 -6.77 12.22 -18.65
C GLU A 84 -5.41 12.83 -18.28
N ASN A 85 -5.09 14.01 -18.84
CA ASN A 85 -3.86 14.72 -18.51
C ASN A 85 -3.81 15.16 -17.04
N GLU A 86 -4.93 15.58 -16.45
CA GLU A 86 -5.01 15.89 -15.02
C GLU A 86 -4.77 14.66 -14.14
N GLU A 87 -5.33 13.50 -14.50
CA GLU A 87 -5.08 12.22 -13.81
C GLU A 87 -3.62 11.80 -13.90
N ARG A 88 -3.04 11.84 -15.11
CA ARG A 88 -1.62 11.51 -15.32
C ARG A 88 -0.72 12.43 -14.50
N ARG A 89 -0.98 13.74 -14.53
CA ARG A 89 -0.22 14.72 -13.75
C ARG A 89 -0.31 14.47 -12.25
N ARG A 90 -1.49 14.13 -11.71
CA ARG A 90 -1.65 13.80 -10.29
C ARG A 90 -0.82 12.56 -9.91
N LYS A 91 -0.81 11.53 -10.77
CA LYS A 91 -0.01 10.32 -10.55
C LYS A 91 1.49 10.64 -10.58
N GLU A 92 1.95 11.40 -11.57
CA GLU A 92 3.35 11.84 -11.67
C GLU A 92 3.79 12.67 -10.46
N GLU A 93 2.94 13.59 -9.97
CA GLU A 93 3.20 14.39 -8.78
C GLU A 93 3.27 13.54 -7.50
N PHE A 94 2.37 12.55 -7.39
CA PHE A 94 2.40 11.56 -6.33
C PHE A 94 3.71 10.76 -6.36
N GLU A 95 4.06 10.16 -7.50
CA GLU A 95 5.25 9.33 -7.68
C GLU A 95 6.52 10.12 -7.36
N ARG A 96 6.66 11.32 -7.89
CA ARG A 96 7.81 12.20 -7.58
C ARG A 96 7.95 12.46 -6.09
N THR A 97 6.83 12.75 -5.41
CA THR A 97 6.84 13.02 -3.97
C THR A 97 7.15 11.75 -3.18
N PHE A 98 6.55 10.62 -3.54
CA PHE A 98 6.81 9.32 -2.93
C PHE A 98 8.29 8.95 -3.04
N PHE A 99 8.89 9.02 -4.23
CA PHE A 99 10.29 8.65 -4.43
C PHE A 99 11.26 9.58 -3.70
N MET A 100 10.96 10.89 -3.62
CA MET A 100 11.73 11.82 -2.80
C MET A 100 11.67 11.45 -1.30
N MET A 101 10.49 11.09 -0.78
CA MET A 101 10.37 10.65 0.61
C MET A 101 11.03 9.28 0.84
N LEU A 102 10.96 8.38 -0.15
CA LEU A 102 11.62 7.07 -0.12
C LEU A 102 13.14 7.21 -0.08
N GLU A 103 13.70 8.17 -0.82
CA GLU A 103 15.13 8.49 -0.77
C GLU A 103 15.55 8.95 0.63
N GLN A 104 14.82 9.89 1.22
CA GLN A 104 15.06 10.34 2.61
C GLN A 104 14.90 9.19 3.63
N HIS A 105 13.92 8.31 3.42
CA HIS A 105 13.76 7.09 4.21
C HIS A 105 14.98 6.18 4.10
N ASN A 106 15.51 5.98 2.90
CA ASN A 106 16.66 5.12 2.68
C ASN A 106 17.96 5.71 3.25
N GLU A 107 18.11 7.04 3.24
CA GLU A 107 19.22 7.71 3.95
C GLU A 107 19.16 7.51 5.46
N THR A 108 17.99 7.73 6.07
CA THR A 108 17.80 7.54 7.52
C THR A 108 17.94 6.07 7.92
N LEU A 109 17.43 5.13 7.12
CA LEU A 109 17.61 3.70 7.36
C LEU A 109 19.09 3.28 7.28
N ARG A 110 19.82 3.76 6.26
CA ARG A 110 21.27 3.50 6.13
C ARG A 110 22.05 4.04 7.32
N PHE A 111 21.65 5.19 7.87
CA PHE A 111 22.26 5.71 9.09
C PHE A 111 22.09 4.75 10.26
N LEU A 112 20.88 4.21 10.46
CA LEU A 112 20.58 3.27 11.55
C LEU A 112 21.29 1.92 11.40
N GLU A 113 21.36 1.40 10.17
CA GLU A 113 21.96 0.10 9.86
C GLU A 113 23.49 0.16 9.72
N ASN A 114 24.09 1.36 9.62
CA ASN A 114 25.54 1.49 9.59
C ASN A 114 26.15 1.17 10.97
N LYS A 115 27.04 0.18 10.98
CA LYS A 115 27.78 -0.27 12.17
C LYS A 115 28.71 0.79 12.77
N GLU A 116 29.08 1.81 12.00
CA GLU A 116 29.90 2.91 12.49
C GLU A 116 29.12 3.91 13.36
N ASN A 117 27.79 3.94 13.20
CA ASN A 117 26.92 4.87 13.91
C ASN A 117 26.34 4.29 15.20
N GLY A 118 26.42 2.97 15.40
CA GLY A 118 26.00 2.35 16.65
C GLY A 118 26.98 2.66 17.77
N THR A 119 26.46 2.95 18.97
CA THR A 119 27.29 3.14 20.17
C THR A 119 28.04 1.84 20.50
N GLN A 120 29.34 1.98 20.79
CA GLN A 120 30.17 0.91 21.36
C GLN A 120 29.64 0.58 22.76
N ASN A 121 28.86 -0.48 22.91
CA ASN A 121 28.67 -1.11 24.21
C ASN A 121 28.33 -2.58 24.02
N ILE A 122 29.32 -3.44 24.24
CA ILE A 122 29.23 -4.64 25.08
C ILE A 122 30.67 -5.16 25.26
N ARG A 123 31.16 -5.15 26.51
CA ARG A 123 32.13 -6.15 26.97
C ARG A 123 31.40 -7.48 26.87
N GLU A 124 31.75 -8.32 25.89
CA GLU A 124 31.24 -9.69 25.85
C GLU A 124 31.56 -10.34 27.21
N TYR A 125 30.51 -10.75 27.94
CA TYR A 125 30.67 -11.86 28.86
C TYR A 125 31.25 -13.00 28.01
N LEU A 126 32.42 -13.52 28.42
CA LEU A 126 33.29 -14.49 27.75
C LEU A 126 34.53 -13.88 27.07
N ASN A 127 35.50 -13.35 27.85
CA ASN A 127 36.96 -13.34 27.58
C ASN A 127 37.50 -13.09 26.15
N SER A 128 36.74 -12.43 25.28
CA SER A 128 37.07 -12.14 23.89
C SER A 128 37.38 -10.65 23.79
N GLN A 129 38.61 -10.30 23.42
CA GLN A 129 39.04 -8.90 23.19
C GLN A 129 38.51 -8.32 21.87
N THR A 130 37.54 -8.97 21.23
CA THR A 130 37.01 -8.57 19.92
C THR A 130 35.82 -7.63 20.10
N ILE A 131 36.07 -6.32 20.03
CA ILE A 131 35.01 -5.30 19.98
C ILE A 131 34.31 -5.40 18.61
N GLN A 132 33.20 -6.14 18.54
CA GLN A 132 32.39 -6.16 17.32
C GLN A 132 31.48 -4.92 17.29
N LYS A 133 31.73 -4.01 16.33
CA LYS A 133 30.83 -2.87 16.07
C LYS A 133 29.47 -3.39 15.59
N ARG A 134 28.40 -2.91 16.22
CA ARG A 134 27.01 -3.20 15.89
C ARG A 134 26.33 -1.93 15.41
N SER A 135 25.34 -2.06 14.53
CA SER A 135 24.50 -0.94 14.11
C SER A 135 23.54 -0.52 15.23
N ILE A 136 22.90 0.64 15.11
CA ILE A 136 21.84 1.07 16.03
C ILE A 136 20.71 0.03 16.06
N VAL A 137 20.34 -0.49 14.89
CA VAL A 137 19.33 -1.54 14.73
C VAL A 137 19.71 -2.80 15.48
N ASP A 138 20.96 -3.25 15.34
CA ASP A 138 21.46 -4.46 16.01
C ASP A 138 21.50 -4.30 17.54
N ASN A 139 21.89 -3.11 18.02
CA ASN A 139 21.91 -2.81 19.45
C ASN A 139 20.51 -2.88 20.06
N ILE A 140 19.53 -2.23 19.41
CA ILE A 140 18.15 -2.19 19.88
C ILE A 140 17.51 -3.57 19.79
N TYR A 141 17.70 -4.28 18.67
CA TYR A 141 17.22 -5.65 18.50
C TYR A 141 17.77 -6.59 19.58
N TYR A 142 19.09 -6.55 19.84
CA TYR A 142 19.72 -7.37 20.87
C TYR A 142 19.21 -7.01 22.27
N TYR A 143 19.07 -5.73 22.58
CA TYR A 143 18.52 -5.31 23.88
C TYR A 143 17.09 -5.79 24.08
N MET A 144 16.26 -5.77 23.03
CA MET A 144 14.89 -6.30 23.07
C MET A 144 14.88 -7.81 23.30
N ALA A 145 15.72 -8.55 22.57
CA ALA A 145 15.81 -10.00 22.71
C ALA A 145 16.28 -10.41 24.13
N GLN A 146 17.21 -9.65 24.72
CA GLN A 146 17.82 -9.95 26.02
C GLN A 146 16.99 -9.51 27.24
N ASN A 147 15.96 -8.68 27.05
CA ASN A 147 15.15 -8.19 28.17
C ASN A 147 13.91 -9.04 28.40
N THR A 148 13.77 -9.55 29.63
CA THR A 148 12.57 -10.24 30.11
C THR A 148 11.55 -9.30 30.76
N SER A 149 11.65 -7.99 30.52
CA SER A 149 10.79 -6.96 31.13
C SER A 149 9.68 -6.52 30.18
N SER A 150 8.57 -5.98 30.73
CA SER A 150 7.47 -5.45 29.90
C SER A 150 7.91 -4.32 28.95
N PHE A 151 7.21 -4.18 27.81
CA PHE A 151 7.46 -3.17 26.76
C PHE A 151 7.59 -1.75 27.31
N LYS A 152 6.72 -1.41 28.27
CA LYS A 152 6.74 -0.09 28.89
C LYS A 152 8.05 0.16 29.64
N LYS A 153 8.62 -0.85 30.29
CA LYS A 153 9.90 -0.75 31.01
C LYS A 153 11.09 -0.68 30.04
N ILE A 154 11.14 -1.54 29.02
CA ILE A 154 12.19 -1.52 27.98
C ILE A 154 12.18 -0.17 27.25
N ARG A 155 11.01 0.38 26.93
CA ARG A 155 10.90 1.70 26.30
C ARG A 155 11.28 2.83 27.25
N PHE A 156 10.91 2.73 28.52
CA PHE A 156 11.27 3.72 29.54
C PHE A 156 12.79 3.75 29.76
N SER A 157 13.45 2.58 29.82
CA SER A 157 14.91 2.49 29.92
C SER A 157 15.62 2.97 28.66
N MET A 158 14.97 2.90 27.50
CA MET A 158 15.47 3.46 26.24
C MET A 158 15.10 4.94 26.02
N LYS A 159 14.29 5.57 26.88
CA LYS A 159 13.76 6.92 26.63
C LYS A 159 14.88 7.98 26.57
N ASP A 160 15.94 7.76 27.34
CA ASP A 160 17.14 8.60 27.38
C ASP A 160 18.30 8.01 26.55
N ASP A 161 18.07 6.91 25.81
CA ASP A 161 19.06 6.29 24.93
C ASP A 161 19.06 7.00 23.56
N VAL A 162 20.22 7.58 23.20
CA VAL A 162 20.44 8.29 21.94
C VAL A 162 20.08 7.39 20.74
N ASN A 163 20.38 6.09 20.80
CA ASN A 163 20.09 5.15 19.72
C ASN A 163 18.58 5.00 19.48
N TYR A 164 17.77 5.00 20.55
CA TYR A 164 16.31 4.86 20.41
C TYR A 164 15.66 6.16 19.94
N ALA A 165 16.23 7.32 20.28
CA ALA A 165 15.79 8.60 19.72
C ALA A 165 15.90 8.62 18.19
N ASP A 166 17.00 8.10 17.64
CA ASP A 166 17.21 7.98 16.19
C ASP A 166 16.21 7.02 15.53
N VAL A 167 15.94 5.86 16.15
CA VAL A 167 14.89 4.93 15.68
C VAL A 167 13.50 5.56 15.75
N ASN A 168 13.19 6.31 16.80
CA ASN A 168 11.93 7.02 16.92
C ASN A 168 11.78 8.08 15.81
N ALA A 169 12.84 8.84 15.52
CA ALA A 169 12.86 9.81 14.43
C ALA A 169 12.63 9.14 13.07
N TYR A 170 13.28 7.99 12.84
CA TYR A 170 13.06 7.19 11.64
C TYR A 170 11.61 6.71 11.50
N PHE A 171 10.98 6.21 12.57
CA PHE A 171 9.58 5.78 12.49
C PHE A 171 8.59 6.94 12.28
N ILE A 172 8.94 8.16 12.67
CA ILE A 172 8.16 9.35 12.29
C ILE A 172 8.22 9.57 10.77
N VAL A 173 9.39 9.38 10.14
CA VAL A 173 9.52 9.44 8.67
C VAL A 173 8.69 8.35 8.03
N LEU A 174 8.80 7.10 8.50
CA LEU A 174 8.01 5.97 8.01
C LEU A 174 6.50 6.24 8.10
N TYR A 175 6.03 6.71 9.26
CA TYR A 175 4.62 7.10 9.46
C TYR A 175 4.17 8.15 8.45
N ARG A 176 4.99 9.18 8.18
CA ARG A 176 4.64 10.23 7.21
C ARG A 176 4.50 9.68 5.80
N ILE A 177 5.36 8.75 5.39
CA ILE A 177 5.27 8.10 4.08
C ILE A 177 4.01 7.25 3.99
N LEU A 178 3.74 6.43 5.00
CA LEU A 178 2.53 5.61 5.02
C LEU A 178 1.25 6.46 5.02
N LYS A 179 1.24 7.58 5.76
CA LYS A 179 0.17 8.57 5.72
C LYS A 179 -0.02 9.19 4.35
N PHE A 180 1.09 9.48 3.65
CA PHE A 180 1.06 10.01 2.29
C PHE A 180 0.46 9.00 1.30
N ILE A 181 0.89 7.73 1.38
CA ILE A 181 0.32 6.64 0.57
C ILE A 181 -1.17 6.49 0.87
N TYR A 182 -1.56 6.46 2.15
CA TYR A 182 -2.96 6.31 2.56
C TYR A 182 -3.87 7.43 2.05
N LYS A 183 -3.40 8.67 2.08
CA LYS A 183 -4.14 9.82 1.55
C LYS A 183 -4.32 9.81 0.03
N ASN A 184 -3.45 9.09 -0.68
CA ASN A 184 -3.47 8.95 -2.14
C ASN A 184 -3.63 7.47 -2.54
N LYS A 185 -4.47 6.73 -1.80
CA LYS A 185 -4.63 5.28 -1.94
C LYS A 185 -5.10 4.84 -3.31
N GLU A 186 -5.73 5.73 -4.08
CA GLU A 186 -6.10 5.50 -5.48
C GLU A 186 -4.90 5.15 -6.38
N PHE A 187 -3.69 5.59 -6.01
CA PHE A 187 -2.46 5.24 -6.71
C PHE A 187 -1.78 3.98 -6.14
N ASN A 188 -2.12 3.56 -4.92
CA ASN A 188 -1.56 2.37 -4.27
C ASN A 188 -2.35 1.09 -4.57
N ILE A 189 -2.63 0.87 -5.85
CA ILE A 189 -3.37 -0.32 -6.32
C ILE A 189 -2.57 -1.57 -5.93
N ASN A 190 -3.26 -2.58 -5.36
CA ASN A 190 -2.64 -3.83 -4.90
C ASN A 190 -1.46 -3.63 -3.93
N LYS A 191 -1.46 -2.52 -3.15
CA LYS A 191 -0.41 -2.20 -2.19
C LYS A 191 0.98 -2.01 -2.84
N GLU A 192 1.08 -1.66 -4.12
CA GLU A 192 2.36 -1.54 -4.87
C GLU A 192 3.39 -0.63 -4.20
N TYR A 193 3.03 0.60 -3.83
CA TYR A 193 3.95 1.56 -3.21
C TYR A 193 4.27 1.22 -1.76
N SER A 194 3.27 0.74 -1.00
CA SER A 194 3.48 0.32 0.39
C SER A 194 4.33 -0.93 0.48
N SER A 195 4.16 -1.90 -0.44
CA SER A 195 4.99 -3.10 -0.51
C SER A 195 6.40 -2.78 -0.98
N LEU A 196 6.56 -1.86 -1.94
CA LEU A 196 7.87 -1.34 -2.34
C LEU A 196 8.58 -0.70 -1.14
N LEU A 197 7.93 0.19 -0.38
CA LEU A 197 8.50 0.78 0.84
C LEU A 197 8.89 -0.30 1.87
N ARG A 198 8.01 -1.28 2.11
CA ARG A 198 8.25 -2.39 3.02
C ARG A 198 9.46 -3.23 2.61
N SER A 199 9.71 -3.38 1.31
CA SER A 199 10.82 -4.20 0.79
C SER A 199 12.21 -3.72 1.21
N PHE A 200 12.35 -2.44 1.58
CA PHE A 200 13.60 -1.89 2.11
C PHE A 200 13.83 -2.24 3.59
N LEU A 201 12.82 -2.73 4.30
CA LEU A 201 12.90 -2.97 5.74
C LEU A 201 13.41 -4.37 6.03
N SER A 202 14.48 -4.45 6.81
CA SER A 202 14.95 -5.72 7.35
C SER A 202 13.96 -6.31 8.37
N ARG A 203 13.97 -7.63 8.55
CA ARG A 203 13.12 -8.33 9.55
C ARG A 203 13.29 -7.75 10.96
N LYS A 204 14.52 -7.34 11.31
CA LYS A 204 14.84 -6.67 12.58
C LYS A 204 14.12 -5.34 12.72
N ILE A 205 14.10 -4.51 11.68
CA ILE A 205 13.36 -3.24 11.68
C ILE A 205 11.86 -3.48 11.81
N LEU A 206 11.30 -4.47 11.10
CA LEU A 206 9.87 -4.81 11.23
C LEU A 206 9.51 -5.24 12.65
N LEU A 207 10.39 -5.99 13.32
CA LEU A 207 10.19 -6.34 14.73
C LEU A 207 10.27 -5.10 15.63
N ILE A 208 11.29 -4.26 15.45
CA ILE A 208 11.46 -3.03 16.23
C ILE A 208 10.26 -2.08 16.00
N LEU A 209 9.68 -2.07 14.80
CA LEU A 209 8.45 -1.34 14.47
C LEU A 209 7.24 -1.89 15.20
N ALA A 210 7.01 -3.21 15.12
CA ALA A 210 5.93 -3.86 15.87
C ALA A 210 6.04 -3.56 17.37
N TYR A 211 7.28 -3.58 17.88
CA TYR A 211 7.57 -3.18 19.25
C TYR A 211 7.25 -1.72 19.54
N HIS A 212 7.67 -0.85 18.62
CA HIS A 212 7.48 0.58 18.74
C HIS A 212 6.01 0.96 18.84
N LEU A 213 5.12 0.22 18.17
CA LEU A 213 3.68 0.46 18.13
C LEU A 213 2.88 -0.22 19.25
N SER A 214 3.40 -1.31 19.81
CA SER A 214 2.76 -2.06 20.91
C SER A 214 2.64 -1.20 22.17
N GLN A 215 1.55 -1.32 22.93
CA GLN A 215 1.31 -0.59 24.19
C GLN A 215 1.59 0.93 24.07
N ARG A 216 1.18 1.55 22.96
CA ARG A 216 1.27 2.99 22.73
C ARG A 216 -0.07 3.67 22.99
N ASP A 217 0.03 4.96 23.32
CA ASP A 217 -1.14 5.82 23.51
C ASP A 217 -1.87 6.08 22.19
N LYS A 218 -3.06 6.67 22.29
CA LYS A 218 -3.99 6.91 21.16
C LYS A 218 -3.38 7.66 19.98
N GLU A 219 -2.29 8.40 20.19
CA GLU A 219 -1.56 9.12 19.15
C GLU A 219 -1.01 8.20 18.04
N TYR A 220 -0.82 6.91 18.32
CA TYR A 220 -0.29 5.93 17.39
C TYR A 220 -1.36 5.13 16.64
N GLU A 221 -2.64 5.37 16.90
CA GLU A 221 -3.73 4.62 16.27
C GLU A 221 -3.79 4.83 14.75
N GLU A 222 -3.50 6.05 14.26
CA GLU A 222 -3.37 6.27 12.81
C GLU A 222 -2.21 5.47 12.22
N PHE A 223 -1.10 5.34 12.95
CA PHE A 223 0.04 4.57 12.47
C PHE A 223 -0.31 3.08 12.42
N LYS A 224 -0.91 2.53 13.47
CA LYS A 224 -1.41 1.14 13.48
C LYS A 224 -2.42 0.89 12.36
N LEU A 225 -3.31 1.85 12.09
CA LEU A 225 -4.25 1.78 10.97
C LEU A 225 -3.52 1.59 9.63
N TYR A 226 -2.47 2.37 9.37
CA TYR A 226 -1.71 2.24 8.11
C TYR A 226 -0.94 0.91 8.04
N ILE A 227 -0.39 0.45 9.16
CA ILE A 227 0.27 -0.86 9.25
C ILE A 227 -0.71 -1.99 8.91
N ARG A 228 -1.94 -1.90 9.42
CA ARG A 228 -3.01 -2.85 9.11
C ARG A 228 -3.43 -2.78 7.64
N GLU A 229 -3.81 -1.60 7.17
CA GLU A 229 -4.34 -1.37 5.81
C GLU A 229 -3.38 -1.91 4.73
N PHE A 230 -2.07 -1.77 4.96
CA PHE A 230 -1.05 -2.19 4.01
C PHE A 230 -0.42 -3.54 4.34
N SER A 231 -0.92 -4.25 5.36
CA SER A 231 -0.34 -5.53 5.84
C SER A 231 1.17 -5.44 6.01
N PHE A 232 1.60 -4.35 6.63
CA PHE A 232 2.97 -3.89 6.54
C PHE A 232 3.96 -4.78 7.31
N LEU A 233 3.46 -5.72 8.13
CA LEU A 233 4.24 -6.70 8.88
C LEU A 233 4.20 -8.11 8.27
N GLU A 234 3.79 -8.26 7.00
CA GLU A 234 3.75 -9.53 6.28
C GLU A 234 5.06 -10.35 6.36
N HIS A 235 6.23 -9.71 6.39
CA HIS A 235 7.52 -10.43 6.45
C HIS A 235 8.20 -10.35 7.82
N ILE A 236 7.45 -10.04 8.88
CA ILE A 236 7.99 -10.07 10.24
C ILE A 236 8.41 -11.51 10.60
N ASP A 237 9.53 -11.62 11.29
CA ASP A 237 10.03 -12.90 11.80
C ASP A 237 10.03 -12.86 13.32
N LEU A 238 8.92 -13.35 13.88
CA LEU A 238 8.71 -13.45 15.31
C LEU A 238 9.36 -14.70 15.90
N MET A 239 9.66 -15.69 15.06
CA MET A 239 10.18 -17.00 15.47
C MET A 239 11.63 -16.91 15.94
N GLU A 240 12.47 -16.15 15.22
CA GLU A 240 13.86 -15.93 15.63
C GLU A 240 13.97 -15.25 17.01
N LEU A 241 13.05 -14.31 17.29
CA LEU A 241 13.00 -13.67 18.60
C LEU A 241 12.56 -14.66 19.70
N GLU A 242 11.56 -15.48 19.42
CA GLU A 242 11.08 -16.50 20.36
C GLU A 242 12.19 -17.52 20.66
N LYS A 243 12.96 -17.94 19.66
CA LYS A 243 14.16 -18.78 19.84
C LYS A 243 15.17 -18.12 20.77
N GLN A 244 15.49 -16.84 20.55
CA GLN A 244 16.45 -16.12 21.40
C GLN A 244 15.94 -15.96 22.84
N PHE A 245 14.66 -15.65 23.02
CA PHE A 245 14.04 -15.57 24.34
C PHE A 245 14.11 -16.91 25.07
N ILE A 246 13.69 -18.00 24.42
CA ILE A 246 13.80 -19.34 24.99
C ILE A 246 15.25 -19.64 25.33
N ASN A 247 16.19 -19.31 24.44
CA ASN A 247 17.61 -19.50 24.69
C ASN A 247 18.07 -18.75 25.95
N ILE A 248 17.63 -17.51 26.20
CA ILE A 248 17.96 -16.74 27.41
C ILE A 248 17.31 -17.33 28.66
N CYS A 249 16.03 -17.71 28.56
CA CYS A 249 15.33 -18.41 29.65
C CYS A 249 16.00 -19.75 29.97
N VAL A 250 16.54 -20.45 28.97
CA VAL A 250 17.25 -21.71 29.13
C VAL A 250 18.66 -21.48 29.66
N PHE A 251 19.43 -20.52 29.14
CA PHE A 251 20.79 -20.18 29.61
C PHE A 251 20.83 -19.77 31.08
N ASN A 252 19.79 -19.09 31.56
CA ASN A 252 19.67 -18.73 32.98
C ASN A 252 19.32 -19.94 33.87
N TYR A 253 18.92 -21.08 33.30
CA TYR A 253 18.35 -22.20 34.05
C TYR A 253 18.83 -23.63 33.71
N LEU A 254 19.54 -23.96 32.59
CA LEU A 254 20.28 -25.23 32.29
C LEU A 254 20.81 -25.34 30.81
N ASN A 255 21.58 -26.42 30.49
CA ASN A 255 22.32 -26.68 29.24
C ASN A 255 21.53 -26.45 27.91
N ALA A 256 21.81 -25.33 27.24
CA ALA A 256 21.07 -24.80 26.08
C ALA A 256 21.07 -25.63 24.77
N ARG A 257 22.04 -26.53 24.58
CA ARG A 257 22.27 -27.15 23.25
C ARG A 257 21.18 -28.15 22.84
N GLN A 258 20.71 -28.97 23.77
CA GLN A 258 19.73 -30.03 23.50
C GLN A 258 18.31 -29.49 23.29
N VAL A 259 18.01 -28.34 23.92
CA VAL A 259 16.73 -27.64 23.80
C VAL A 259 16.58 -26.99 22.41
N LEU A 260 17.66 -26.43 21.88
CA LEU A 260 17.68 -25.84 20.55
C LEU A 260 17.48 -26.90 19.46
N ASP A 261 18.14 -28.06 19.58
CA ASP A 261 17.97 -29.19 18.66
C ASP A 261 16.51 -29.71 18.63
N ASP A 262 15.85 -29.77 19.80
CA ASP A 262 14.45 -30.19 19.92
C ASP A 262 13.48 -29.16 19.34
N ILE A 263 13.75 -27.86 19.50
CA ILE A 263 12.93 -26.76 18.95
C ILE A 263 13.03 -26.70 17.44
N ASP A 264 14.24 -26.81 16.87
CA ASP A 264 14.42 -26.80 15.41
C ASP A 264 13.70 -27.99 14.76
N TYR A 265 13.80 -29.18 15.36
CA TYR A 265 13.05 -30.37 14.91
C TYR A 265 11.52 -30.18 15.00
N VAL A 266 11.05 -29.54 16.07
CA VAL A 266 9.65 -29.20 16.30
C VAL A 266 9.15 -28.25 15.21
N PHE A 267 9.83 -27.14 14.97
CA PHE A 267 9.42 -26.12 14.00
C PHE A 267 9.46 -26.61 12.55
N ASP A 268 10.42 -27.44 12.18
CA ASP A 268 10.50 -28.06 10.84
C ASP A 268 9.29 -28.97 10.55
N ASN A 269 8.64 -29.49 11.59
CA ASN A 269 7.47 -30.37 11.49
C ASN A 269 6.12 -29.62 11.68
N ILE A 270 6.10 -28.30 11.90
CA ILE A 270 4.88 -27.47 12.05
C ILE A 270 4.14 -27.23 10.73
N VAL A 271 4.73 -27.63 9.60
CA VAL A 271 4.14 -27.41 8.27
C VAL A 271 2.84 -28.22 8.04
N ASP A 272 2.41 -29.11 8.96
CA ASP A 272 1.06 -29.69 8.89
C ASP A 272 0.38 -30.01 10.25
N LYS A 273 -0.93 -29.75 10.29
CA LYS A 273 -2.05 -30.08 11.22
C LYS A 273 -1.91 -30.33 12.75
N SER A 274 -0.75 -30.34 13.40
CA SER A 274 -0.61 -30.90 14.76
C SER A 274 -0.16 -29.90 15.85
N SER A 275 -0.77 -28.70 15.89
CA SER A 275 -0.51 -27.67 16.92
C SER A 275 -0.81 -28.09 18.38
N GLN A 276 -1.38 -29.28 18.60
CA GLN A 276 -1.61 -29.84 19.95
C GLN A 276 -0.56 -30.87 20.40
N GLU A 277 0.10 -31.57 19.46
CA GLU A 277 1.14 -32.55 19.78
C GLU A 277 2.48 -31.87 20.04
N LEU A 278 2.72 -30.75 19.35
CA LEU A 278 3.93 -29.94 19.46
C LEU A 278 4.14 -29.34 20.85
N ILE A 279 3.11 -28.71 21.41
CA ILE A 279 3.14 -28.13 22.74
C ILE A 279 3.25 -29.25 23.79
N ALA A 280 2.59 -30.40 23.56
CA ALA A 280 2.69 -31.57 24.43
C ALA A 280 4.07 -32.23 24.41
N TYR A 281 4.81 -32.17 23.29
CA TYR A 281 6.15 -32.73 23.13
C TYR A 281 7.23 -31.83 23.76
N ILE A 282 7.17 -30.51 23.55
CA ILE A 282 8.04 -29.51 24.21
C ILE A 282 7.93 -29.60 25.74
N ILE A 283 6.74 -29.95 26.26
CA ILE A 283 6.48 -30.11 27.69
C ILE A 283 6.89 -31.50 28.21
N ALA A 284 7.09 -32.49 27.34
CA ALA A 284 7.42 -33.86 27.70
C ALA A 284 8.93 -34.19 27.66
N SER A 285 9.76 -33.40 26.97
CA SER A 285 11.21 -33.61 26.94
C SER A 285 11.87 -33.18 28.26
N ARG A 286 12.38 -34.19 28.98
CA ARG A 286 12.69 -34.18 30.41
C ARG A 286 14.00 -33.49 30.76
N ASN A 287 13.89 -32.49 31.65
CA ASN A 287 14.76 -32.17 32.80
C ASN A 287 14.84 -30.65 33.01
N TYR A 288 13.69 -30.03 33.25
CA TYR A 288 13.64 -28.68 33.79
C TYR A 288 13.15 -28.73 35.23
N ASP A 289 13.54 -27.74 36.03
CA ASP A 289 13.07 -27.59 37.39
C ASP A 289 11.53 -27.59 37.44
N ASN A 290 11.00 -28.43 38.32
CA ASN A 290 9.64 -28.99 38.25
C ASN A 290 8.52 -27.93 38.22
N LYS A 291 8.76 -26.70 38.69
CA LYS A 291 7.68 -25.71 38.92
C LYS A 291 7.13 -25.06 37.65
N SER A 292 7.97 -24.71 36.67
CA SER A 292 7.53 -24.04 35.44
C SER A 292 6.92 -25.04 34.44
N LEU A 293 7.45 -26.27 34.41
CA LEU A 293 6.88 -27.34 33.59
C LEU A 293 5.59 -27.92 34.16
N ASP A 294 5.50 -28.11 35.49
CA ASP A 294 4.24 -28.55 36.10
C ASP A 294 3.13 -27.53 35.88
N PHE A 295 3.48 -26.23 35.76
CA PHE A 295 2.55 -25.17 35.42
C PHE A 295 1.96 -25.34 34.00
N PHE A 296 2.79 -25.44 32.96
CA PHE A 296 2.33 -25.63 31.58
C PHE A 296 1.66 -27.00 31.36
N ARG A 297 2.18 -28.05 31.99
CA ARG A 297 1.61 -29.40 31.95
C ARG A 297 0.22 -29.45 32.59
N ASN A 298 0.00 -28.80 33.73
CA ASN A 298 -1.32 -28.73 34.37
C ASN A 298 -2.31 -27.87 33.56
N LEU A 299 -1.85 -26.80 32.91
CA LEU A 299 -2.68 -25.93 32.07
C LEU A 299 -3.27 -26.70 30.86
N ILE A 300 -2.45 -27.54 30.22
CA ILE A 300 -2.83 -28.32 29.04
C ILE A 300 -3.66 -29.55 29.40
N LEU A 301 -3.29 -30.29 30.46
CA LEU A 301 -4.06 -31.44 30.92
C LEU A 301 -5.47 -31.04 31.35
N ARG A 302 -5.65 -29.87 31.98
CA ARG A 302 -6.97 -29.42 32.45
C ARG A 302 -7.81 -28.68 31.38
N LYS A 303 -7.18 -28.14 30.32
CA LYS A 303 -7.88 -27.70 29.08
C LYS A 303 -8.46 -28.91 28.32
N LYS A 304 -7.71 -30.02 28.30
CA LYS A 304 -8.19 -31.31 27.76
C LYS A 304 -9.40 -31.87 28.53
N ASP A 305 -9.51 -31.54 29.82
CA ASP A 305 -10.59 -32.00 30.70
C ASP A 305 -11.77 -31.01 30.86
N GLY A 306 -11.71 -29.83 30.21
CA GLY A 306 -12.83 -28.86 30.16
C GLY A 306 -13.08 -28.07 31.46
N ILE A 307 -12.14 -28.06 32.41
CA ILE A 307 -12.30 -27.39 33.71
C ILE A 307 -11.35 -26.19 33.80
N MET A 308 -11.79 -25.03 33.29
CA MET A 308 -11.20 -23.74 33.64
C MET A 308 -12.11 -23.05 34.65
N ASN A 309 -11.60 -22.79 35.86
CA ASN A 309 -12.33 -22.07 36.91
C ASN A 309 -11.63 -20.74 37.22
N ASN A 310 -12.42 -19.68 37.43
CA ASN A 310 -11.99 -18.27 37.50
C ASN A 310 -10.92 -17.96 38.58
N THR A 311 -10.69 -18.87 39.53
CA THR A 311 -9.73 -18.74 40.62
C THR A 311 -8.28 -18.95 40.17
N LEU A 312 -8.04 -19.68 39.07
CA LEU A 312 -6.68 -19.91 38.55
C LEU A 312 -6.16 -18.71 37.74
N LEU A 313 -7.03 -17.97 37.05
CA LEU A 313 -6.70 -16.70 36.39
C LEU A 313 -6.07 -15.67 37.35
N SER A 314 -6.39 -15.75 38.64
CA SER A 314 -5.78 -14.93 39.71
C SER A 314 -4.52 -15.53 40.34
N GLU A 315 -4.34 -16.86 40.31
CA GLU A 315 -3.13 -17.53 40.84
C GLU A 315 -2.00 -17.63 39.82
N ILE A 316 -2.33 -17.56 38.53
CA ILE A 316 -1.37 -17.25 37.50
C ILE A 316 -0.92 -15.80 37.72
N HIS A 317 0.05 -15.57 38.59
CA HIS A 317 0.90 -14.39 38.48
C HIS A 317 1.76 -14.58 37.24
N LEU A 318 1.11 -14.31 36.09
CA LEU A 318 1.52 -14.35 34.70
C LEU A 318 2.77 -13.51 34.37
N ASN A 319 3.60 -13.08 35.33
CA ASN A 319 4.64 -12.07 35.09
C ASN A 319 5.71 -12.47 34.05
N GLY A 320 5.92 -13.76 33.78
CA GLY A 320 6.89 -14.21 32.75
C GLY A 320 6.30 -14.42 31.34
N ILE A 321 5.01 -14.76 31.25
CA ILE A 321 4.33 -15.09 29.98
C ILE A 321 3.47 -13.90 29.51
N GLN A 322 2.82 -13.16 30.42
CA GLN A 322 2.08 -11.94 30.06
C GLN A 322 2.97 -10.86 29.48
N ASP A 323 4.26 -10.82 29.83
CA ASP A 323 5.19 -9.75 29.47
C ASP A 323 6.02 -10.05 28.21
N HIS A 324 5.76 -11.15 27.49
CA HIS A 324 6.58 -11.54 26.34
C HIS A 324 6.33 -10.67 25.09
N LEU A 325 7.41 -10.35 24.35
CA LEU A 325 7.38 -9.47 23.17
C LEU A 325 6.32 -9.90 22.15
N PHE A 326 6.30 -11.20 21.86
CA PHE A 326 5.45 -11.79 20.85
C PHE A 326 3.96 -11.62 21.15
N LEU A 327 3.54 -11.94 22.38
CA LEU A 327 2.12 -11.99 22.75
C LEU A 327 1.53 -10.59 22.83
N HIS A 328 2.32 -9.61 23.28
CA HIS A 328 1.91 -8.21 23.23
C HIS A 328 1.80 -7.66 21.80
N ILE A 329 2.70 -8.07 20.91
CA ILE A 329 2.61 -7.72 19.48
C ILE A 329 1.32 -8.28 18.88
N LEU A 330 1.00 -9.56 19.13
CA LEU A 330 -0.24 -10.19 18.63
C LEU A 330 -1.49 -9.60 19.29
N ARG A 331 -1.42 -9.21 20.57
CA ARG A 331 -2.55 -8.59 21.27
C ARG A 331 -2.85 -7.18 20.78
N ASP A 332 -1.81 -6.38 20.55
CA ASP A 332 -1.96 -4.94 20.33
C ASP A 332 -2.05 -4.57 18.85
N LEU A 333 -1.67 -5.47 17.94
CA LEU A 333 -1.74 -5.28 16.51
C LEU A 333 -2.80 -6.18 15.89
N ASP A 334 -3.51 -5.62 14.92
CA ASP A 334 -4.57 -6.31 14.20
C ASP A 334 -3.99 -7.42 13.32
N LYS A 335 -4.71 -8.55 13.23
CA LYS A 335 -4.34 -9.72 12.41
C LYS A 335 -4.03 -9.35 10.96
N ASP A 336 -4.75 -8.40 10.39
CA ASP A 336 -4.59 -7.99 8.99
C ASP A 336 -3.24 -7.29 8.72
N SER A 337 -2.59 -6.80 9.78
CA SER A 337 -1.20 -6.30 9.72
C SER A 337 -0.21 -7.36 9.25
N PHE A 338 -0.54 -8.64 9.43
CA PHE A 338 0.29 -9.80 9.13
C PHE A 338 -0.25 -10.60 7.93
N GLU A 339 -1.22 -10.08 7.17
CA GLU A 339 -1.77 -10.75 5.98
C GLU A 339 -0.63 -11.22 5.06
N GLY A 340 -0.68 -12.48 4.62
CA GLY A 340 0.39 -13.14 3.84
C GLY A 340 1.43 -13.90 4.68
N ASN A 341 1.50 -13.66 6.00
CA ASN A 341 2.37 -14.41 6.91
C ASN A 341 1.63 -15.59 7.58
N HIS A 342 1.64 -16.75 6.93
CA HIS A 342 0.91 -17.93 7.43
C HIS A 342 1.33 -18.37 8.83
N SER A 343 2.62 -18.30 9.17
CA SER A 343 3.13 -18.70 10.48
C SER A 343 2.61 -17.81 11.59
N VAL A 344 2.70 -16.48 11.41
CA VAL A 344 2.23 -15.50 12.41
C VAL A 344 0.71 -15.52 12.52
N ILE A 345 -0.02 -15.65 11.41
CA ILE A 345 -1.49 -15.79 11.40
C ILE A 345 -1.92 -17.03 12.18
N SER A 346 -1.22 -18.15 12.00
CA SER A 346 -1.53 -19.39 12.71
C SER A 346 -1.34 -19.22 14.22
N ALA A 347 -0.24 -18.59 14.63
CA ALA A 347 0.03 -18.29 16.03
C ALA A 347 -0.96 -17.27 16.63
N TYR A 348 -1.40 -16.27 15.85
CA TYR A 348 -2.43 -15.31 16.23
C TYR A 348 -3.76 -16.02 16.59
N ASN A 349 -4.20 -16.97 15.75
CA ASN A 349 -5.43 -17.71 16.01
C ASN A 349 -5.33 -18.54 17.30
N VAL A 350 -4.21 -19.26 17.48
CA VAL A 350 -3.94 -20.05 18.70
C VAL A 350 -3.94 -19.15 19.94
N TYR A 351 -3.34 -17.97 19.86
CA TYR A 351 -3.33 -16.99 20.94
C TYR A 351 -4.74 -16.51 21.31
N TYR A 352 -5.55 -16.16 20.30
CA TYR A 352 -6.92 -15.69 20.53
C TYR A 352 -7.79 -16.79 21.16
N ASP A 353 -7.62 -18.05 20.74
CA ASP A 353 -8.30 -19.23 21.31
C ASP A 353 -7.84 -19.62 22.73
N LEU A 354 -6.75 -19.01 23.23
CA LEU A 354 -6.22 -19.23 24.58
C LEU A 354 -6.64 -18.16 25.58
N ILE A 355 -6.97 -16.95 25.11
CA ILE A 355 -7.23 -15.77 25.96
C ILE A 355 -8.66 -15.24 25.80
N GLY A 356 -9.32 -15.50 24.68
CA GLY A 356 -10.77 -15.40 24.56
C GLY A 356 -11.47 -16.55 25.28
#